data_AF-A0A9D9NDM5-F1
#
_entry.id   AF-A0A9D9NDM5-F1
#
_cell.length_a   1.000
_cell.length_b   1.000
_cell.length_c   1.000
_cell.angle_alpha   90.00
_cell.angle_beta   90.00
_cell.angle_gamma   90.00
#
_symmetry.space_group_name_H-M   'P 1'
#
loop_
_entity.id
_entity.type
_entity.pdbx_description
1 polymer ?
#
loop_
_entity_poly.entity_id
_entity_poly.type
_entity_poly.pdbx_seq_one_letter_code
_entity_poly.pdbx_strand_id
1 'polypeptide(L)'
;MRRFIPILLILIFITSCVYFDADRDDILQRLGKEGDTVVTIDTERMKESSLSSFIPSGELENRVNRLSLVLSDDSVTGIAQGKLSSTEVGTVLIWSPLFHRAKDENPRYYRSEHMSISAGSVGEGIVLFTTGDYESEYDSIFVSPIGNIPRSDALAMQSALAGVYISEPDSSFGLGIPDETLAKIRNVLLTIDENGEDFSLSGRIIMDSEDSARAMQMLLRNMLVQDIRRKGERLDVKALSGIFTYEGSVVSVSGYSLDKEVLENVISGSIGYAAI
;
A
#
# COMPACT_ATOMS: atom_id res chain seq x y z
N MET A 1 52.52 38.58 3.53
CA MET A 1 51.83 37.86 2.42
C MET A 1 50.69 37.08 3.05
N ARG A 2 49.41 37.46 2.87
CA ARG A 2 48.51 37.00 1.78
C ARG A 2 48.58 35.47 1.62
N ARG A 3 47.54 34.66 1.85
CA ARG A 3 46.10 34.75 1.48
C ARG A 3 45.25 33.95 2.51
N PHE A 4 44.14 34.47 3.00
CA PHE A 4 42.77 34.16 2.54
C PHE A 4 42.48 32.64 2.36
N ILE A 5 41.95 31.99 3.39
CA ILE A 5 40.55 31.50 3.51
C ILE A 5 40.00 30.72 2.28
N PRO A 6 39.15 29.66 2.43
CA PRO A 6 38.89 28.71 3.54
C PRO A 6 38.08 27.42 3.05
N ILE A 7 37.21 26.83 3.89
CA ILE A 7 35.92 26.16 3.52
C ILE A 7 35.90 24.76 2.85
N LEU A 8 36.98 24.21 2.28
CA LEU A 8 36.82 22.94 1.52
C LEU A 8 36.51 21.70 2.39
N LEU A 9 36.89 21.68 3.67
CA LEU A 9 36.77 20.47 4.52
C LEU A 9 35.53 20.46 5.44
N ILE A 10 34.82 21.58 5.56
CA ILE A 10 33.53 21.67 6.27
C ILE A 10 32.35 21.63 5.29
N LEU A 11 32.59 21.80 3.98
CA LEU A 11 31.53 21.70 2.96
C LEU A 11 31.22 20.25 2.53
N ILE A 12 32.10 19.28 2.82
CA ILE A 12 31.83 17.85 2.55
C ILE A 12 30.77 17.28 3.51
N PHE A 13 30.49 17.95 4.64
CA PHE A 13 29.39 17.59 5.53
C PHE A 13 28.07 18.34 5.24
N ILE A 14 28.03 19.22 4.24
CA ILE A 14 26.83 20.05 3.93
C ILE A 14 26.37 19.90 2.47
N THR A 15 27.00 19.01 1.67
CA THR A 15 26.57 18.72 0.28
C THR A 15 26.16 17.27 0.01
N SER A 16 25.99 16.44 1.05
CA SER A 16 24.99 15.37 0.96
C SER A 16 23.62 15.88 1.42
N CYS A 17 23.25 17.10 0.99
CA CYS A 17 22.00 17.19 0.23
C CYS A 17 22.16 16.24 -0.97
N VAL A 18 21.96 14.94 -0.73
CA VAL A 18 21.51 14.07 -1.81
C VAL A 18 20.17 14.66 -2.16
N TYR A 19 20.24 15.53 -3.16
CA TYR A 19 19.14 15.91 -4.00
C TYR A 19 18.37 14.61 -4.25
N PHE A 20 17.20 14.53 -3.61
CA PHE A 20 16.33 13.38 -3.61
C PHE A 20 15.72 13.32 -5.02
N ASP A 21 16.51 12.85 -5.98
CA ASP A 21 16.09 12.69 -7.37
C ASP A 21 15.63 11.25 -7.55
N ALA A 22 14.38 11.02 -7.18
CA ALA A 22 13.51 9.90 -7.56
C ALA A 22 12.18 10.15 -6.84
N ASP A 23 11.32 11.07 -7.24
CA ASP A 23 10.73 11.21 -8.58
C ASP A 23 10.44 9.87 -9.29
N ARG A 24 10.21 8.82 -8.49
CA ARG A 24 9.26 7.77 -8.86
C ARG A 24 7.95 8.00 -8.10
N ASP A 25 7.42 9.23 -8.18
CA ASP A 25 6.05 9.56 -7.77
C ASP A 25 5.00 8.70 -8.51
N ASP A 26 5.44 7.92 -9.49
CA ASP A 26 4.67 6.98 -10.28
C ASP A 26 4.78 5.51 -9.82
N ILE A 27 5.52 5.14 -8.76
CA ILE A 27 5.61 3.73 -8.31
C ILE A 27 4.21 3.16 -8.10
N LEU A 28 3.36 3.86 -7.35
CA LEU A 28 1.99 3.41 -7.11
C LEU A 28 1.20 3.24 -8.42
N GLN A 29 1.43 4.09 -9.43
CA GLN A 29 0.78 3.97 -10.74
C GLN A 29 1.23 2.75 -11.55
N ARG A 30 2.32 2.10 -11.14
CA ARG A 30 2.91 0.90 -11.75
C ARG A 30 2.54 -0.38 -10.99
N LEU A 31 1.97 -0.28 -9.79
CA LEU A 31 1.65 -1.44 -8.98
C LEU A 31 0.37 -2.13 -9.43
N GLY A 32 0.38 -3.46 -9.30
CA GLY A 32 -0.75 -4.33 -9.60
C GLY A 32 -1.08 -4.45 -11.08
N LYS A 33 -1.92 -5.41 -11.39
CA LYS A 33 -2.65 -5.60 -12.65
C LYS A 33 -4.13 -5.81 -12.33
N GLU A 34 -4.95 -6.06 -13.35
CA GLU A 34 -6.34 -6.49 -13.16
C GLU A 34 -6.42 -7.69 -12.22
N GLY A 35 -7.37 -7.67 -11.28
CA GLY A 35 -7.55 -8.67 -10.22
C GLY A 35 -6.68 -8.46 -8.98
N ASP A 36 -5.51 -7.81 -9.10
CA ASP A 36 -4.62 -7.63 -7.95
C ASP A 36 -5.18 -6.64 -6.92
N THR A 37 -4.92 -6.94 -5.64
CA THR A 37 -5.16 -5.99 -4.56
C THR A 37 -3.87 -5.25 -4.20
N VAL A 38 -3.86 -3.94 -4.45
CA VAL A 38 -2.75 -3.07 -4.08
C VAL A 38 -3.05 -2.39 -2.75
N VAL A 39 -2.22 -2.61 -1.75
CA VAL A 39 -2.30 -1.99 -0.42
C VAL A 39 -1.10 -1.07 -0.24
N THR A 40 -1.29 0.16 0.24
CA THR A 40 -0.18 1.04 0.65
C THR A 40 -0.40 1.51 2.08
N ILE A 41 0.69 1.68 2.81
CA ILE A 41 0.70 2.09 4.21
C ILE A 41 1.80 3.14 4.39
N ASP A 42 1.42 4.28 4.98
CA ASP A 42 2.35 5.28 5.49
C ASP A 42 2.91 4.81 6.83
N THR A 43 4.08 4.18 6.80
CA THR A 43 4.70 3.60 7.99
C THR A 43 5.27 4.65 8.92
N GLU A 44 5.51 5.88 8.44
CA GLU A 44 5.96 6.99 9.28
C GLU A 44 4.79 7.51 10.13
N ARG A 45 3.67 7.87 9.48
CA ARG A 45 2.45 8.31 10.18
C ARG A 45 1.90 7.22 11.10
N MET A 46 1.95 5.95 10.68
CA MET A 46 1.47 4.83 11.50
C MET A 46 2.32 4.56 12.75
N LYS A 47 3.61 4.90 12.75
CA LYS A 47 4.47 4.86 13.96
C LYS A 47 4.11 5.97 14.95
N GLU A 48 3.68 7.11 14.45
CA GLU A 48 3.25 8.24 15.27
C GLU A 48 1.85 8.05 15.84
N SER A 49 1.08 7.13 15.24
CA SER A 49 -0.27 6.81 15.67
C SER A 49 -0.33 5.73 16.74
N SER A 50 -1.53 5.48 17.23
CA SER A 50 -1.80 4.42 18.22
C SER A 50 -1.58 2.99 17.68
N LEU A 51 -1.14 2.85 16.42
CA LEU A 51 -0.89 1.60 15.70
C LEU A 51 0.60 1.23 15.60
N SER A 52 1.48 1.95 16.31
CA SER A 52 2.93 1.69 16.29
C SER A 52 3.33 0.26 16.66
N SER A 53 2.52 -0.45 17.46
CA SER A 53 2.75 -1.86 17.82
C SER A 53 2.67 -2.84 16.66
N PHE A 54 2.13 -2.43 15.51
CA PHE A 54 1.91 -3.29 14.34
C PHE A 54 3.04 -3.22 13.31
N ILE A 55 3.97 -2.29 13.48
CA ILE A 55 5.14 -2.21 12.62
C ILE A 55 6.27 -3.02 13.27
N PRO A 56 6.81 -4.05 12.58
CA PRO A 56 7.97 -4.78 13.07
C PRO A 56 9.09 -3.80 13.44
N SER A 57 9.61 -3.92 14.66
CA SER A 57 10.60 -3.00 15.18
C SER A 57 12.02 -3.47 14.83
N GLY A 58 12.66 -2.79 13.88
CA GLY A 58 14.08 -2.95 13.56
C GLY A 58 14.66 -1.68 12.92
N GLU A 59 15.99 -1.63 12.78
CA GLU A 59 16.70 -0.42 12.32
C GLU A 59 16.40 -0.05 10.87
N LEU A 60 16.12 -1.04 10.01
CA LEU A 60 15.76 -0.79 8.61
C LEU A 60 14.29 -0.39 8.48
N GLU A 61 13.41 -1.03 9.25
CA GLU A 61 11.97 -0.78 9.31
C GLU A 61 11.68 0.65 9.79
N ASN A 62 12.50 1.17 10.70
CA ASN A 62 12.43 2.56 11.14
C ASN A 62 12.72 3.58 10.04
N ARG A 63 13.45 3.18 8.99
CA ARG A 63 13.82 4.01 7.85
C ARG A 63 12.91 3.84 6.65
N VAL A 64 11.93 2.92 6.73
CA VAL A 64 10.84 2.80 5.77
C VAL A 64 9.78 3.84 6.11
N ASN A 65 9.43 4.66 5.12
CA ASN A 65 8.41 5.69 5.19
C ASN A 65 7.08 5.19 4.58
N ARG A 66 7.17 4.29 3.60
CA ARG A 66 5.99 3.70 2.95
C ARG A 66 6.23 2.25 2.60
N LEU A 67 5.23 1.42 2.86
CA LEU A 67 5.17 0.04 2.42
C LEU A 67 4.00 -0.10 1.44
N SER A 68 4.24 -0.67 0.26
CA SER A 68 3.18 -1.02 -0.67
C SER A 68 3.25 -2.50 -0.99
N LEU A 69 2.11 -3.17 -1.03
CA LEU A 69 1.96 -4.59 -1.30
C LEU A 69 1.03 -4.77 -2.49
N VAL A 70 1.33 -5.73 -3.33
CA VAL A 70 0.48 -6.24 -4.41
C VAL A 70 0.18 -7.68 -4.05
N LEU A 71 -1.10 -7.96 -3.83
CA LEU A 71 -1.61 -9.28 -3.50
C LEU A 71 -2.26 -9.85 -4.76
N SER A 72 -1.65 -10.89 -5.30
CA SER A 72 -2.18 -11.71 -6.39
C SER A 72 -2.58 -13.09 -5.85
N ASP A 73 -3.28 -13.88 -6.66
CA ASP A 73 -3.74 -15.22 -6.27
C ASP A 73 -2.61 -16.15 -5.76
N ASP A 74 -1.43 -16.06 -6.35
CA ASP A 74 -0.30 -16.96 -6.12
C ASP A 74 0.98 -16.28 -5.62
N SER A 75 0.98 -14.95 -5.54
CA SER A 75 2.17 -14.21 -5.14
C SER A 75 1.86 -12.94 -4.36
N VAL A 76 2.80 -12.57 -3.50
CA VAL A 76 2.82 -11.28 -2.81
C VAL A 76 4.09 -10.56 -3.24
N THR A 77 3.91 -9.37 -3.81
CA THR A 77 5.02 -8.47 -4.16
C THR A 77 4.94 -7.23 -3.27
N GLY A 78 6.06 -6.83 -2.69
CA GLY A 78 6.15 -5.68 -1.81
C GLY A 78 7.24 -4.71 -2.20
N ILE A 79 6.94 -3.42 -2.05
CA ILE A 79 7.84 -2.30 -2.24
C ILE A 79 7.95 -1.54 -0.93
N ALA A 80 9.15 -1.52 -0.35
CA ALA A 80 9.47 -0.64 0.77
C ALA A 80 10.21 0.60 0.26
N GLN A 81 9.68 1.78 0.58
CA GLN A 81 10.25 3.08 0.22
C GLN A 81 10.69 3.81 1.49
N GLY A 82 11.86 4.44 1.45
CA GLY A 82 12.32 5.28 2.55
C GLY A 82 13.77 5.70 2.44
N LYS A 83 14.39 6.01 3.57
CA LYS A 83 15.79 6.43 3.66
C LYS A 83 16.70 5.20 3.69
N LEU A 84 16.70 4.38 2.66
CA LEU A 84 17.45 3.12 2.58
C LEU A 84 18.56 3.23 1.52
N SER A 85 19.82 2.99 1.87
CA SER A 85 20.84 2.90 0.81
C SER A 85 20.90 1.51 0.21
N SER A 86 21.16 1.43 -1.10
CA SER A 86 21.31 0.16 -1.81
C SER A 86 22.41 -0.73 -1.22
N THR A 87 23.47 -0.10 -0.71
CA THR A 87 24.62 -0.77 -0.08
C THR A 87 24.27 -1.36 1.27
N GLU A 88 23.51 -0.65 2.11
CA GLU A 88 23.05 -1.16 3.40
C GLU A 88 22.09 -2.34 3.22
N VAL A 89 21.11 -2.22 2.32
CA VAL A 89 20.17 -3.32 2.01
C VAL A 89 20.94 -4.54 1.53
N GLY A 90 21.87 -4.37 0.58
CA GLY A 90 22.70 -5.47 0.09
C GLY A 90 23.57 -6.10 1.18
N THR A 91 24.11 -5.29 2.10
CA THR A 91 24.90 -5.80 3.23
C THR A 91 24.03 -6.63 4.16
N VAL A 92 22.85 -6.14 4.54
CA VAL A 92 21.94 -6.91 5.42
C VAL A 92 21.52 -8.23 4.78
N LEU A 93 21.19 -8.24 3.50
CA LEU A 93 20.81 -9.47 2.79
C LEU A 93 21.96 -10.45 2.63
N ILE A 94 23.20 -9.99 2.44
CA ILE A 94 24.39 -10.86 2.37
C ILE A 94 24.68 -11.53 3.72
N TRP A 95 24.51 -10.77 4.81
CA TRP A 95 24.88 -11.22 6.16
C TRP A 95 23.75 -12.00 6.85
N SER A 96 22.54 -11.94 6.31
CA SER A 96 21.43 -12.77 6.78
C SER A 96 21.66 -14.23 6.40
N PRO A 97 21.66 -15.17 7.37
CA PRO A 97 21.79 -16.60 7.06
C PRO A 97 20.59 -17.16 6.28
N LEU A 98 19.49 -16.39 6.21
CA LEU A 98 18.27 -16.77 5.53
C LEU A 98 18.30 -16.49 4.03
N PHE A 99 19.22 -15.63 3.57
CA PHE A 99 19.29 -15.21 2.18
C PHE A 99 20.55 -15.70 1.51
N HIS A 100 20.40 -16.17 0.28
CA HIS A 100 21.50 -16.51 -0.60
C HIS A 100 21.45 -15.62 -1.83
N ARG A 101 22.62 -15.30 -2.35
CA ARG A 101 22.73 -14.48 -3.55
C ARG A 101 22.21 -15.27 -4.76
N ALA A 102 21.21 -14.72 -5.44
CA ALA A 102 20.61 -15.35 -6.62
C ALA A 102 21.20 -14.77 -7.92
N LYS A 103 21.37 -13.45 -8.00
CA LYS A 103 21.95 -12.76 -9.16
C LYS A 103 22.81 -11.57 -8.72
N ASP A 104 23.95 -11.41 -9.39
CA ASP A 104 24.95 -10.38 -9.04
C ASP A 104 24.84 -9.09 -9.86
N GLU A 105 24.12 -9.12 -10.97
CA GLU A 105 24.02 -8.03 -11.94
C GLU A 105 22.57 -7.67 -12.27
N ASN A 106 22.35 -6.37 -12.51
CA ASN A 106 21.08 -5.65 -12.56
C ASN A 106 19.86 -6.46 -13.12
N PRO A 107 18.79 -6.68 -12.33
CA PRO A 107 18.67 -6.33 -10.93
C PRO A 107 19.45 -7.30 -10.02
N ARG A 108 20.14 -6.75 -9.00
CA ARG A 108 20.80 -7.56 -7.97
C ARG A 108 19.77 -7.98 -6.93
N TYR A 109 19.65 -9.28 -6.67
CA TYR A 109 18.72 -9.81 -5.68
C TYR A 109 19.21 -11.08 -4.99
N TYR A 110 18.57 -11.37 -3.87
CA TYR A 110 18.84 -12.46 -2.96
C TYR A 110 17.56 -13.27 -2.77
N ARG A 111 17.69 -14.57 -2.51
CA ARG A 111 16.57 -15.49 -2.31
C ARG A 111 16.71 -16.23 -1.00
N SER A 112 15.60 -16.33 -0.27
CA SER A 112 15.42 -17.19 0.88
C SER A 112 14.60 -18.39 0.47
N GLU A 113 15.18 -19.59 0.48
CA GLU A 113 14.43 -20.83 0.24
C GLU A 113 13.47 -21.14 1.39
N HIS A 114 13.83 -20.76 2.62
CA HIS A 114 13.01 -21.01 3.80
C HIS A 114 11.70 -20.22 3.77
N MET A 115 11.77 -18.95 3.37
CA MET A 115 10.62 -18.04 3.29
C MET A 115 9.97 -18.05 1.90
N SER A 116 10.62 -18.68 0.92
CA SER A 116 10.22 -18.58 -0.51
C SER A 116 10.13 -17.13 -1.01
N ILE A 117 10.96 -16.23 -0.46
CA ILE A 117 10.99 -14.81 -0.81
C ILE A 117 12.28 -14.45 -1.51
N SER A 118 12.17 -13.62 -2.55
CA SER A 118 13.29 -12.93 -3.18
C SER A 118 13.25 -11.45 -2.83
N ALA A 119 14.40 -10.84 -2.52
CA ALA A 119 14.48 -9.43 -2.15
C ALA A 119 15.74 -8.77 -2.73
N GLY A 120 15.64 -7.49 -3.08
CA GLY A 120 16.74 -6.71 -3.61
C GLY A 120 16.44 -5.22 -3.64
N SER A 121 17.50 -4.41 -3.58
CA SER A 121 17.40 -2.96 -3.73
C SER A 121 17.23 -2.59 -5.20
N VAL A 122 16.28 -1.69 -5.46
CA VAL A 122 15.98 -1.15 -6.80
C VAL A 122 16.41 0.31 -6.86
N GLY A 123 17.72 0.52 -6.74
CA GLY A 123 18.30 1.85 -6.57
C GLY A 123 18.17 2.37 -5.14
N GLU A 124 18.43 3.67 -4.97
CA GLU A 124 18.40 4.30 -3.66
C GLU A 124 16.96 4.44 -3.16
N GLY A 125 16.75 4.12 -1.88
CA GLY A 125 15.49 4.32 -1.18
C GLY A 125 14.40 3.30 -1.46
N ILE A 126 14.62 2.32 -2.34
CA ILE A 126 13.61 1.34 -2.75
C ILE A 126 14.12 -0.09 -2.56
N VAL A 127 13.31 -0.91 -1.90
CA VAL A 127 13.49 -2.37 -1.82
C VAL A 127 12.28 -3.04 -2.42
N LEU A 128 12.53 -3.94 -3.38
CA LEU A 128 11.54 -4.88 -3.90
C LEU A 128 11.73 -6.22 -3.20
N PHE A 129 10.64 -6.81 -2.74
CA PHE A 129 10.59 -8.20 -2.30
C PHE A 129 9.37 -8.89 -2.90
N THR A 130 9.45 -10.19 -3.16
CA THR A 130 8.33 -10.94 -3.73
C THR A 130 8.44 -12.43 -3.41
N THR A 131 7.30 -13.11 -3.27
CA THR A 131 7.22 -14.58 -3.27
C THR A 131 7.17 -15.18 -4.68
N GLY A 132 6.94 -14.35 -5.70
CA GLY A 132 6.90 -14.73 -7.11
C GLY A 132 8.27 -14.73 -7.79
N ASP A 133 8.26 -14.56 -9.11
CA ASP A 133 9.48 -14.44 -9.92
C ASP A 133 10.03 -13.02 -9.85
N TYR A 134 11.19 -12.85 -9.20
CA TYR A 134 11.76 -11.52 -8.94
C TYR A 134 12.02 -10.70 -10.22
N GLU A 135 12.53 -11.33 -11.28
CA GLU A 135 12.86 -10.60 -12.52
C GLU A 135 11.59 -10.13 -13.23
N SER A 136 10.56 -10.99 -13.29
CA SER A 136 9.26 -10.64 -13.87
C SER A 136 8.60 -9.49 -13.10
N GLU A 137 8.63 -9.51 -11.77
CA GLU A 137 8.09 -8.44 -10.92
C GLU A 137 8.90 -7.14 -11.01
N TYR A 138 10.22 -7.26 -11.13
CA TYR A 138 11.08 -6.09 -11.36
C TYR A 138 10.75 -5.42 -12.69
N ASP A 139 10.64 -6.19 -13.76
CA ASP A 139 10.35 -5.67 -15.11
C ASP A 139 8.94 -5.09 -15.21
N SER A 140 7.95 -5.72 -14.56
CA SER A 140 6.57 -5.23 -14.55
C SER A 140 6.46 -3.86 -13.87
N ILE A 141 7.17 -3.65 -12.75
CA ILE A 141 7.07 -2.40 -11.98
C ILE A 141 8.01 -1.33 -12.55
N PHE A 142 9.28 -1.67 -12.80
CA PHE A 142 10.33 -0.66 -13.00
C PHE A 142 10.76 -0.45 -14.44
N VAL A 143 10.38 -1.35 -15.36
CA VAL A 143 10.73 -1.27 -16.79
C VAL A 143 9.50 -0.98 -17.65
N SER A 144 8.37 -1.60 -17.33
CA SER A 144 7.14 -1.47 -18.12
C SER A 144 6.53 -0.06 -18.06
N PRO A 145 5.68 0.34 -19.04
CA PRO A 145 4.99 1.63 -19.02
C PRO A 145 4.06 1.78 -17.80
N ILE A 146 3.88 3.03 -17.36
CA ILE A 146 2.90 3.40 -16.32
C ILE A 146 1.48 3.15 -16.85
N GLY A 147 0.55 2.72 -15.99
CA GLY A 147 -0.86 2.70 -16.38
C GLY A 147 -1.82 1.87 -15.51
N ASN A 148 -1.33 1.20 -14.47
CA ASN A 148 -2.15 0.25 -13.72
C ASN A 148 -3.09 0.93 -12.72
N ILE A 149 -2.60 1.98 -12.04
CA ILE A 149 -3.42 2.82 -11.14
C ILE A 149 -3.49 4.24 -11.71
N PRO A 150 -4.70 4.82 -11.90
CA PRO A 150 -4.85 6.20 -12.31
C PRO A 150 -4.11 7.17 -11.38
N ARG A 151 -3.47 8.19 -11.94
CA ARG A 151 -2.69 9.18 -11.18
C ARG A 151 -3.45 9.78 -9.99
N SER A 152 -4.73 10.10 -10.15
CA SER A 152 -5.54 10.66 -9.06
C SER A 152 -5.70 9.68 -7.89
N ASP A 153 -5.82 8.39 -8.18
CA ASP A 153 -6.01 7.34 -7.19
C ASP A 153 -4.70 7.03 -6.49
N ALA A 154 -3.60 6.96 -7.24
CA ALA A 154 -2.26 6.84 -6.68
C ALA A 154 -1.92 8.01 -5.72
N LEU A 155 -2.28 9.25 -6.09
CA LEU A 155 -2.10 10.42 -5.21
C LEU A 155 -2.96 10.33 -3.95
N ALA A 156 -4.22 9.89 -4.07
CA ALA A 156 -5.09 9.70 -2.91
C ALA A 156 -4.50 8.65 -1.94
N MET A 157 -4.06 7.51 -2.48
CA MET A 157 -3.38 6.44 -1.72
C MET A 157 -2.08 6.93 -1.06
N GLN A 158 -1.30 7.74 -1.76
CA GLN A 158 -0.06 8.31 -1.24
C GLN A 158 -0.32 9.32 -0.10
N SER A 159 -1.43 10.06 -0.16
CA SER A 159 -1.78 11.03 0.88
C SER A 159 -2.44 10.41 2.13
N ALA A 160 -2.97 9.20 2.01
CA ALA A 160 -3.67 8.51 3.09
C ALA A 160 -2.69 7.80 4.05
N LEU A 161 -3.14 7.55 5.28
CA LEU A 161 -2.44 6.66 6.22
C LEU A 161 -2.34 5.24 5.65
N ALA A 162 -3.44 4.74 5.09
CA ALA A 162 -3.43 3.51 4.30
C ALA A 162 -4.37 3.64 3.10
N GLY A 163 -4.03 2.98 1.99
CA GLY A 163 -4.83 2.96 0.77
C GLY A 163 -4.96 1.55 0.22
N VAL A 164 -6.11 1.23 -0.34
CA VAL A 164 -6.38 -0.03 -1.04
C VAL A 164 -6.94 0.31 -2.41
N TYR A 165 -6.35 -0.28 -3.44
CA TYR A 165 -6.83 -0.16 -4.81
C TYR A 165 -6.94 -1.54 -5.46
N ILE A 166 -8.02 -1.74 -6.21
CA ILE A 166 -8.26 -2.96 -6.97
C ILE A 166 -8.87 -2.58 -8.30
N SER A 167 -8.29 -3.08 -9.38
CA SER A 167 -8.85 -2.95 -10.72
C SER A 167 -9.52 -4.25 -11.10
N GLU A 168 -10.78 -4.19 -11.55
CA GLU A 168 -11.59 -5.35 -11.96
C GLU A 168 -11.50 -6.53 -10.98
N PRO A 169 -12.00 -6.37 -9.73
CA PRO A 169 -11.91 -7.41 -8.71
C PRO A 169 -12.58 -8.70 -9.17
N ASP A 170 -11.93 -9.82 -8.91
CA ASP A 170 -12.48 -11.14 -9.16
C ASP A 170 -13.16 -11.73 -7.90
N SER A 171 -13.55 -13.00 -7.98
CA SER A 171 -14.20 -13.72 -6.88
C SER A 171 -13.33 -13.92 -5.63
N SER A 172 -12.00 -13.71 -5.72
CA SER A 172 -11.11 -13.72 -4.56
C SER A 172 -11.30 -12.48 -3.67
N PHE A 173 -11.97 -11.44 -4.18
CA PHE A 173 -12.30 -10.23 -3.43
C PHE A 173 -13.33 -10.52 -2.33
N GLY A 174 -12.82 -10.96 -1.18
CA GLY A 174 -13.54 -11.55 -0.04
C GLY A 174 -14.44 -10.62 0.79
N LEU A 175 -15.17 -9.70 0.16
CA LEU A 175 -16.07 -8.76 0.84
C LEU A 175 -17.50 -9.30 1.06
N GLY A 176 -17.77 -10.57 0.76
CA GLY A 176 -19.13 -11.11 0.82
C GLY A 176 -20.10 -10.43 -0.16
N ILE A 177 -19.55 -9.82 -1.21
CA ILE A 177 -20.29 -9.25 -2.33
C ILE A 177 -20.64 -10.41 -3.28
N PRO A 178 -21.89 -10.53 -3.75
CA PRO A 178 -22.25 -11.58 -4.72
C PRO A 178 -21.43 -11.46 -6.01
N ASP A 179 -21.02 -12.60 -6.59
CA ASP A 179 -20.21 -12.66 -7.82
C ASP A 179 -20.80 -11.83 -8.98
N GLU A 180 -22.13 -11.83 -9.13
CA GLU A 180 -22.82 -11.04 -10.15
C GLU A 180 -22.65 -9.52 -9.95
N THR A 181 -22.43 -9.08 -8.71
CA THR A 181 -22.15 -7.68 -8.37
C THR A 181 -20.66 -7.39 -8.49
N LEU A 182 -19.79 -8.33 -8.11
CA LEU A 182 -18.34 -8.24 -8.29
C LEU A 182 -17.96 -8.02 -9.75
N ALA A 183 -18.52 -8.82 -10.66
CA ALA A 183 -18.27 -8.74 -12.11
C ALA A 183 -18.66 -7.39 -12.74
N LYS A 184 -19.36 -6.52 -12.00
CA LYS A 184 -19.80 -5.18 -12.44
C LYS A 184 -18.93 -4.06 -11.87
N ILE A 185 -17.98 -4.39 -11.00
CA ILE A 185 -17.04 -3.42 -10.43
C ILE A 185 -15.89 -3.23 -11.42
N ARG A 186 -15.58 -1.97 -11.74
CA ARG A 186 -14.43 -1.57 -12.57
C ARG A 186 -13.21 -1.29 -11.72
N ASN A 187 -13.39 -0.54 -10.64
CA ASN A 187 -12.32 -0.37 -9.68
C ASN A 187 -12.89 -0.05 -8.29
N VAL A 188 -12.04 -0.29 -7.30
CA VAL A 188 -12.25 0.06 -5.91
C VAL A 188 -11.06 0.89 -5.47
N LEU A 189 -11.32 2.06 -4.89
CA LEU A 189 -10.35 2.84 -4.14
C LEU A 189 -10.91 3.06 -2.74
N LEU A 190 -10.17 2.61 -1.73
CA LEU A 190 -10.46 2.88 -0.33
C LEU A 190 -9.24 3.52 0.33
N THR A 191 -9.47 4.53 1.14
CA THR A 191 -8.43 5.24 1.90
C THR A 191 -8.82 5.31 3.35
N ILE A 192 -7.86 5.11 4.22
CA ILE A 192 -8.01 5.20 5.66
C ILE A 192 -7.14 6.36 6.12
N ASP A 193 -7.73 7.26 6.90
CA ASP A 193 -7.05 8.39 7.51
C ASP A 193 -7.46 8.58 8.97
N GLU A 194 -6.57 9.22 9.71
CA GLU A 194 -6.80 9.64 11.08
C GLU A 194 -7.71 10.87 11.14
N ASN A 195 -8.64 10.83 12.09
CA ASN A 195 -9.50 11.95 12.44
C ASN A 195 -9.50 12.12 13.95
N GLY A 196 -8.42 12.71 14.48
CA GLY A 196 -8.20 12.80 15.93
C GLY A 196 -7.70 11.47 16.48
N GLU A 197 -8.42 10.89 17.44
CA GLU A 197 -8.10 9.57 18.01
C GLU A 197 -8.73 8.40 17.22
N ASP A 198 -9.66 8.71 16.32
CA ASP A 198 -10.40 7.74 15.52
C ASP A 198 -9.84 7.63 14.09
N PHE A 199 -10.21 6.54 13.41
CA PHE A 199 -9.87 6.34 12.00
C PHE A 199 -11.13 6.41 11.14
N SER A 200 -10.99 6.92 9.94
CA SER A 200 -12.09 7.08 8.98
C SER A 200 -11.76 6.42 7.66
N LEU A 201 -12.70 5.64 7.14
CA LEU A 201 -12.67 5.04 5.82
C LEU A 201 -13.43 5.94 4.85
N SER A 202 -12.77 6.32 3.77
CA SER A 202 -13.37 7.00 2.63
C SER A 202 -12.98 6.31 1.33
N GLY A 203 -13.67 6.60 0.24
CA GLY A 203 -13.30 6.01 -1.04
C GLY A 203 -14.40 6.03 -2.08
N ARG A 204 -14.15 5.31 -3.17
CA ARG A 204 -15.08 5.15 -4.28
C ARG A 204 -15.01 3.76 -4.88
N ILE A 205 -16.16 3.28 -5.35
CA ILE A 205 -16.30 2.07 -6.13
C ILE A 205 -16.91 2.49 -7.46
N ILE A 206 -16.17 2.30 -8.55
CA ILE A 206 -16.68 2.59 -9.89
C ILE A 206 -17.30 1.31 -10.44
N MET A 207 -18.57 1.40 -10.83
CA MET A 207 -19.34 0.33 -11.42
C MET A 207 -19.40 0.48 -12.95
N ASP A 208 -19.90 -0.55 -13.62
CA ASP A 208 -20.15 -0.56 -15.07
C ASP A 208 -21.33 0.36 -15.50
N SER A 209 -22.24 0.67 -14.58
CA SER A 209 -23.47 1.41 -14.85
C SER A 209 -24.07 2.05 -13.59
N GLU A 210 -24.97 3.01 -13.79
CA GLU A 210 -25.70 3.67 -12.71
C GLU A 210 -26.63 2.71 -11.94
N ASP A 211 -27.29 1.79 -12.65
CA ASP A 211 -28.15 0.78 -12.01
C ASP A 211 -27.33 -0.13 -11.08
N SER A 212 -26.14 -0.55 -11.51
CA SER A 212 -25.20 -1.32 -10.69
C SER A 212 -24.69 -0.51 -9.49
N ALA A 213 -24.39 0.78 -9.66
CA ALA A 213 -23.98 1.67 -8.56
C ALA A 213 -25.08 1.83 -7.52
N ARG A 214 -26.32 2.02 -7.96
CA ARG A 214 -27.47 2.08 -7.07
C ARG A 214 -27.66 0.76 -6.30
N ALA A 215 -27.55 -0.38 -6.97
CA ALA A 215 -27.66 -1.69 -6.33
C ALA A 215 -26.53 -1.92 -5.30
N MET A 216 -25.29 -1.58 -5.64
CA MET A 216 -24.13 -1.69 -4.75
C MET A 216 -24.28 -0.80 -3.51
N GLN A 217 -24.74 0.44 -3.69
CA GLN A 217 -25.01 1.34 -2.59
C GLN A 217 -26.08 0.79 -1.62
N MET A 218 -27.15 0.18 -2.15
CA MET A 218 -28.16 -0.49 -1.32
C MET A 218 -27.58 -1.72 -0.60
N LEU A 219 -26.74 -2.50 -1.26
CA LEU A 219 -26.07 -3.67 -0.68
C LEU A 219 -25.20 -3.26 0.51
N LEU A 220 -24.29 -2.29 0.34
CA LEU A 220 -23.41 -1.80 1.40
C LEU A 220 -24.21 -1.26 2.60
N ARG A 221 -25.27 -0.50 2.34
CA ARG A 221 -26.18 -0.02 3.40
C ARG A 221 -26.82 -1.17 4.17
N ASN A 222 -27.29 -2.20 3.47
CA ASN A 222 -27.90 -3.36 4.10
C ASN A 222 -26.89 -4.14 4.94
N MET A 223 -25.67 -4.34 4.43
CA MET A 223 -24.58 -4.99 5.16
C MET A 223 -24.25 -4.23 6.46
N LEU A 224 -24.13 -2.91 6.40
CA LEU A 224 -23.87 -2.09 7.58
C LEU A 224 -25.02 -2.17 8.60
N VAL A 225 -26.27 -2.08 8.15
CA VAL A 225 -27.45 -2.22 9.04
C VAL A 225 -27.50 -3.59 9.70
N GLN A 226 -27.12 -4.65 8.98
CA GLN A 226 -27.04 -6.00 9.54
C GLN A 226 -25.94 -6.10 10.60
N ASP A 227 -24.77 -5.51 10.37
CA ASP A 227 -23.67 -5.51 11.34
C ASP A 227 -24.05 -4.76 12.63
N ILE A 228 -24.61 -3.56 12.52
CA ILE A 228 -25.08 -2.76 13.67
C ILE A 228 -26.10 -3.55 14.49
N ARG A 229 -27.05 -4.23 13.83
CA ARG A 229 -28.04 -5.08 14.50
C ARG A 229 -27.39 -6.26 15.20
N ARG A 230 -26.39 -6.89 14.58
CA ARG A 230 -25.64 -8.01 15.15
C ARG A 230 -24.86 -7.59 16.40
N LYS A 231 -24.29 -6.38 16.40
CA LYS A 231 -23.59 -5.78 17.55
C LYS A 231 -24.53 -5.30 18.67
N GLY A 232 -25.84 -5.25 18.43
CA GLY A 232 -26.83 -4.81 19.41
C GLY A 232 -26.89 -3.28 19.59
N GLU A 233 -26.33 -2.54 18.64
CA GLU A 233 -26.23 -1.07 18.68
C GLU A 233 -27.52 -0.39 18.17
N ARG A 234 -27.67 0.90 18.50
CA ARG A 234 -28.83 1.69 18.04
C ARG A 234 -28.61 2.18 16.62
N LEU A 235 -29.57 1.89 15.75
CA LEU A 235 -29.58 2.39 14.36
C LEU A 235 -29.88 3.89 14.33
N ASP A 236 -28.88 4.71 13.97
CA ASP A 236 -29.09 6.09 13.54
C ASP A 236 -29.19 6.16 12.01
N VAL A 237 -30.43 6.11 11.52
CA VAL A 237 -30.74 6.15 10.08
C VAL A 237 -30.23 7.44 9.41
N LYS A 238 -30.14 8.54 10.15
CA LYS A 238 -29.68 9.83 9.60
C LYS A 238 -28.17 9.82 9.40
N ALA A 239 -27.42 9.30 10.37
CA ALA A 239 -25.97 9.10 10.24
C ALA A 239 -25.63 8.14 9.08
N LEU A 240 -26.39 7.06 8.91
CA LEU A 240 -26.17 6.06 7.85
C LEU A 240 -26.43 6.58 6.43
N SER A 241 -27.30 7.58 6.28
CA SER A 241 -27.72 8.08 4.97
C SER A 241 -26.61 8.81 4.20
N GLY A 242 -25.61 9.35 4.90
CA GLY A 242 -24.49 10.09 4.30
C GLY A 242 -23.24 9.26 4.01
N ILE A 243 -23.14 8.05 4.57
CA ILE A 243 -21.93 7.22 4.48
C ILE A 243 -21.77 6.63 3.07
N PHE A 244 -22.86 6.11 2.50
CA PHE A 244 -22.87 5.54 1.16
C PHE A 244 -23.79 6.36 0.25
N THR A 245 -23.19 7.03 -0.73
CA THR A 245 -23.88 7.81 -1.76
C THR A 245 -23.51 7.29 -3.14
N TYR A 246 -24.27 7.63 -4.17
CA TYR A 246 -23.91 7.31 -5.54
C TYR A 246 -24.23 8.48 -6.47
N GLU A 247 -23.41 8.64 -7.51
CA GLU A 247 -23.59 9.60 -8.59
C GLU A 247 -23.10 8.97 -9.90
N GLY A 248 -23.99 8.86 -10.90
CA GLY A 248 -23.71 8.09 -12.11
C GLY A 248 -23.31 6.65 -11.76
N SER A 249 -22.18 6.19 -12.31
CA SER A 249 -21.65 4.84 -12.03
C SER A 249 -20.74 4.76 -10.80
N VAL A 250 -20.64 5.81 -9.98
CA VAL A 250 -19.72 5.86 -8.83
C VAL A 250 -20.50 5.74 -7.53
N VAL A 251 -20.08 4.80 -6.67
CA VAL A 251 -20.52 4.73 -5.27
C VAL A 251 -19.43 5.33 -4.40
N SER A 252 -19.76 6.31 -3.57
CA SER A 252 -18.82 6.96 -2.65
C SER A 252 -19.04 6.51 -1.21
N VAL A 253 -17.93 6.25 -0.53
CA VAL A 253 -17.85 6.00 0.91
C VAL A 253 -17.27 7.25 1.57
N SER A 254 -17.99 7.82 2.52
CA SER A 254 -17.62 9.10 3.13
C SER A 254 -17.48 8.98 4.65
N GLY A 255 -16.24 8.96 5.14
CA GLY A 255 -15.91 9.11 6.56
C GLY A 255 -16.55 8.05 7.46
N TYR A 256 -16.60 6.79 7.02
CA TYR A 256 -17.07 5.70 7.86
C TYR A 256 -16.09 5.48 9.01
N SER A 257 -16.55 5.64 10.25
CA SER A 257 -15.71 5.45 11.44
C SER A 257 -15.29 3.99 11.54
N LEU A 258 -13.98 3.76 11.66
CA LEU A 258 -13.41 2.44 11.87
C LEU A 258 -13.07 2.27 13.34
N ASP A 259 -13.53 1.17 13.92
CA ASP A 259 -13.05 0.70 15.22
C ASP A 259 -11.57 0.32 15.07
N LYS A 260 -10.75 0.69 16.06
CA LYS A 260 -9.33 0.37 16.07
C LYS A 260 -9.07 -1.13 15.85
N GLU A 261 -9.84 -2.00 16.49
CA GLU A 261 -9.72 -3.46 16.35
C GLU A 261 -9.96 -3.95 14.91
N VAL A 262 -10.86 -3.31 14.16
CA VAL A 262 -11.10 -3.67 12.75
C VAL A 262 -9.89 -3.26 11.91
N LEU A 263 -9.34 -2.08 12.16
CA LEU A 263 -8.14 -1.60 11.48
C LEU A 263 -6.92 -2.48 11.79
N GLU A 264 -6.79 -2.93 13.03
CA GLU A 264 -5.75 -3.87 13.47
C GLU A 264 -5.81 -5.20 12.71
N ASN A 265 -7.02 -5.75 12.53
CA ASN A 265 -7.21 -6.99 11.78
C ASN A 265 -6.89 -6.83 10.29
N VAL A 266 -7.25 -5.68 9.68
CA VAL A 266 -6.95 -5.39 8.27
C VAL A 266 -5.45 -5.21 8.05
N ILE A 267 -4.78 -4.45 8.93
CA ILE A 267 -3.34 -4.19 8.84
C ILE A 267 -2.53 -5.46 9.15
N SER A 268 -2.86 -6.18 10.22
CA SER A 268 -2.16 -7.42 10.59
C SER A 268 -2.38 -8.52 9.57
N GLY A 269 -3.56 -8.58 8.96
CA GLY A 269 -3.83 -9.47 7.84
C GLY A 269 -2.93 -9.17 6.64
N SER A 270 -2.70 -7.89 6.33
CA SER A 270 -1.89 -7.46 5.18
C SER A 270 -0.38 -7.57 5.43
N ILE A 271 0.09 -7.18 6.62
CA ILE A 271 1.50 -7.24 7.03
C ILE A 271 1.90 -8.68 7.39
N GLY A 272 0.99 -9.50 7.90
CA GLY A 272 1.23 -10.92 8.20
C GLY A 272 1.65 -11.73 6.98
N TYR A 273 1.21 -11.35 5.77
CA TYR A 273 1.70 -11.93 4.52
C TYR A 273 3.09 -11.44 4.11
N ALA A 274 3.54 -10.28 4.62
CA ALA A 274 4.84 -9.68 4.31
C ALA A 274 5.92 -9.99 5.37
N ALA A 275 5.54 -10.50 6.54
CA ALA A 275 6.42 -10.87 7.66
C ALA A 275 6.73 -12.39 7.73
N ILE A 276 6.25 -13.17 6.75
CA ILE A 276 6.64 -14.57 6.48
C ILE A 276 7.76 -14.55 5.44
#